data_AF-A0A6A8AKK8-F1
#
_entry.id   AF-A0A6A8AKK8-F1
#
_cell.length_a   1.000
_cell.length_b   1.000
_cell.length_c   1.000
_cell.angle_alpha   90.00
_cell.angle_beta   90.00
_cell.angle_gamma   90.00
#
_symmetry.space_group_name_H-M   'P 1'
#
loop_
_entity.id
_entity.type
_entity.pdbx_description
1 polymer ?
#
loop_
_entity_poly.entity_id
_entity_poly.type
_entity_poly.pdbx_seq_one_letter_code
_entity_poly.pdbx_strand_id
1 'polypeptide(L)'
;MGFRERWTKEFTKMLTEDERKAFSLWLEFSQGKISESEFQSKMDMKIMPKMLGKMSATRMNALEDEVERLRKRVASLEDRAHKKS
;
A
#
# COMPACT_ATOMS: atom_id res chain seq x y z
N MET A 1 10.40 9.27 -4.10
CA MET A 1 9.54 8.46 -3.22
C MET A 1 9.45 7.05 -3.75
N GLY A 2 9.66 6.06 -2.88
CA GLY A 2 9.50 4.64 -3.22
C GLY A 2 8.03 4.24 -3.46
N PHE A 3 7.78 3.05 -4.01
CA PHE A 3 6.43 2.53 -4.25
C PHE A 3 5.55 2.59 -2.99
N ARG A 4 6.07 2.08 -1.87
CA ARG A 4 5.37 2.04 -0.57
C ARG A 4 4.93 3.43 -0.11
N GLU A 5 5.78 4.42 -0.30
CA GLU A 5 5.53 5.80 0.13
C GLU A 5 4.46 6.47 -0.74
N ARG A 6 4.53 6.30 -2.06
CA ARG A 6 3.49 6.77 -3.00
C ARG A 6 2.15 6.10 -2.70
N TRP A 7 2.15 4.77 -2.54
CA TRP A 7 0.93 4.01 -2.24
C TRP A 7 0.30 4.45 -0.92
N THR A 8 1.08 4.59 0.15
CA THR A 8 0.59 5.00 1.48
C THR A 8 -0.08 6.38 1.39
N LYS A 9 0.53 7.31 0.66
CA LYS A 9 -0.01 8.66 0.47
C LYS A 9 -1.35 8.65 -0.26
N GLU A 10 -1.47 7.89 -1.35
CA GLU A 10 -2.73 7.80 -2.11
C GLU A 10 -3.82 7.05 -1.34
N PHE A 11 -3.47 5.94 -0.69
CA PHE A 11 -4.41 5.18 0.14
C PHE A 11 -5.02 6.04 1.25
N THR A 12 -4.20 6.83 1.95
CA THR A 12 -4.66 7.69 3.06
C THR A 12 -5.70 8.72 2.61
N LYS A 13 -5.66 9.19 1.35
CA LYS A 13 -6.66 10.14 0.83
C LYS A 13 -8.05 9.51 0.68
N MET A 14 -8.11 8.19 0.45
CA MET A 14 -9.36 7.45 0.26
C MET A 14 -10.05 7.06 1.58
N LEU A 15 -9.39 7.31 2.71
CA LEU A 15 -9.88 6.95 4.03
C LEU A 15 -10.68 8.09 4.66
N THR A 16 -11.79 7.72 5.32
CA THR A 16 -12.48 8.60 6.27
C THR A 16 -11.59 8.89 7.47
N GLU A 17 -11.97 9.84 8.32
CA GLU A 17 -11.17 10.20 9.50
C GLU A 17 -10.94 9.00 10.43
N ASP A 18 -11.98 8.22 10.71
CA ASP A 18 -11.87 7.05 11.57
C ASP A 18 -11.05 5.94 10.92
N GLU A 19 -11.17 5.75 9.61
CA GLU A 19 -10.34 4.81 8.87
C GLU A 19 -8.86 5.24 8.86
N ARG A 20 -8.56 6.56 8.82
CA ARG A 20 -7.17 7.06 8.94
C ARG A 20 -6.58 6.81 10.32
N LYS A 21 -7.39 6.98 11.39
CA LYS A 21 -6.97 6.65 12.76
C LYS A 21 -6.65 5.16 12.88
N ALA A 22 -7.54 4.30 12.38
CA ALA A 22 -7.34 2.86 12.32
C ALA A 22 -6.09 2.48 11.51
N PHE A 23 -5.87 3.13 10.36
CA PHE A 23 -4.70 2.88 9.52
C PHE A 23 -3.39 3.33 10.18
N SER A 24 -3.41 4.47 10.90
CA SER A 24 -2.25 4.96 11.64
C SER A 24 -1.88 3.99 12.76
N LEU A 25 -2.87 3.50 13.51
CA LEU A 25 -2.68 2.48 14.55
C LEU A 25 -2.13 1.17 13.95
N TRP A 26 -2.64 0.74 12.79
CA TRP A 26 -2.12 -0.41 12.06
C TRP A 26 -0.67 -0.21 11.61
N LEU A 27 -0.29 0.99 11.16
CA LEU A 27 1.09 1.31 10.79
C LEU A 27 2.02 1.22 12.00
N GLU A 28 1.64 1.78 13.14
CA GLU A 28 2.41 1.69 14.39
C GLU A 28 2.62 0.24 14.81
N PHE A 29 1.57 -0.58 14.78
CA PHE A 29 1.65 -2.01 15.05
C PHE A 29 2.58 -2.73 14.05
N SER A 30 2.41 -2.49 12.75
CA SER A 30 3.22 -3.11 11.69
C SER A 30 4.71 -2.76 11.76
N GLN A 31 5.04 -1.64 12.41
CA GLN A 31 6.40 -1.16 12.64
C GLN A 31 6.97 -1.63 13.99
N GLY A 32 6.20 -2.39 14.77
CA GLY A 32 6.59 -2.86 16.10
C GLY A 32 6.63 -1.76 17.17
N LYS A 33 5.97 -0.61 16.94
CA LYS A 33 5.93 0.50 17.90
C LYS A 33 4.97 0.27 19.05
N ILE A 34 3.91 -0.50 18.81
CA ILE A 34 2.91 -0.89 19.82
C ILE A 34 2.78 -2.41 19.84
N SER A 35 2.43 -2.95 21.01
CA SER A 35 2.19 -4.38 21.19
C SER A 35 0.88 -4.82 20.53
N GLU A 36 0.71 -6.12 20.31
CA GLU A 36 -0.56 -6.69 19.82
C GLU A 36 -1.72 -6.40 20.78
N SER A 37 -1.51 -6.52 22.08
CA SER A 37 -2.54 -6.21 23.09
C SER A 37 -2.96 -4.75 23.05
N GLU A 38 -2.01 -3.83 22.89
CA GLU A 38 -2.29 -2.40 22.77
C GLU A 38 -3.03 -2.08 21.48
N PHE A 39 -2.64 -2.72 20.38
CA PHE A 39 -3.33 -2.62 19.10
C PHE A 39 -4.79 -3.11 19.21
N GLN A 40 -5.01 -4.30 19.78
CA GLN A 40 -6.35 -4.87 19.95
C GLN A 40 -7.23 -4.02 20.87
N SER A 41 -6.66 -3.40 21.91
CA SER A 41 -7.40 -2.53 22.83
C SER A 41 -7.84 -1.20 22.19
N LYS A 42 -7.08 -0.68 21.22
CA LYS A 42 -7.33 0.62 20.59
C LYS A 42 -8.07 0.52 19.26
N MET A 43 -8.04 -0.65 18.60
CA MET A 43 -8.62 -0.85 17.28
C MET A 43 -10.14 -1.02 17.35
N ASP A 44 -10.87 -0.25 16.55
CA ASP A 44 -12.30 -0.48 16.35
C ASP A 44 -12.53 -1.64 15.36
N MET A 45 -12.98 -2.77 15.91
CA MET A 45 -13.27 -3.99 15.16
C MET A 45 -14.40 -3.84 14.13
N LYS A 46 -15.23 -2.79 14.20
CA LYS A 46 -16.25 -2.50 13.17
C LYS A 46 -15.66 -1.81 11.94
N ILE A 47 -14.57 -1.07 12.11
CA ILE A 47 -13.91 -0.30 11.06
C ILE A 47 -12.83 -1.13 10.38
N MET A 48 -12.14 -1.97 11.16
CA MET A 48 -10.99 -2.75 10.70
C MET A 48 -11.27 -3.58 9.43
N PRO A 49 -12.36 -4.37 9.31
CA PRO A 49 -12.63 -5.15 8.11
C PRO A 49 -12.82 -4.29 6.86
N LYS A 50 -13.49 -3.13 6.98
CA LYS A 50 -13.71 -2.20 5.87
C LYS A 50 -12.40 -1.58 5.40
N MET A 51 -11.59 -1.12 6.36
CA MET A 51 -10.27 -0.55 6.08
C MET A 51 -9.35 -1.58 5.41
N LEU A 52 -9.29 -2.82 5.93
CA LEU A 52 -8.52 -3.91 5.34
C LEU A 52 -8.99 -4.27 3.92
N GLY A 53 -10.30 -4.28 3.68
CA GLY A 53 -10.87 -4.51 2.35
C GLY A 53 -10.41 -3.46 1.33
N LYS A 54 -10.52 -2.16 1.69
CA LYS A 54 -10.00 -1.05 0.87
C LYS A 54 -8.50 -1.18 0.64
N MET A 55 -7.74 -1.49 1.70
CA MET A 55 -6.29 -1.65 1.65
C MET A 55 -5.88 -2.75 0.65
N SER A 56 -6.54 -3.90 0.70
CA SER A 56 -6.28 -5.03 -0.19
C SER A 56 -6.54 -4.66 -1.65
N ALA A 57 -7.70 -4.05 -1.94
CA ALA A 57 -8.06 -3.64 -3.30
C ALA A 57 -7.10 -2.58 -3.87
N THR A 58 -6.84 -1.49 -3.12
CA THR A 58 -5.95 -0.42 -3.57
C THR A 58 -4.50 -0.90 -3.72
N ARG A 59 -4.04 -1.82 -2.87
CA ARG A 59 -2.71 -2.42 -2.98
C ARG A 59 -2.58 -3.29 -4.23
N MET A 60 -3.59 -4.09 -4.55
CA MET A 60 -3.57 -4.95 -5.74
C MET A 60 -3.48 -4.13 -7.02
N ASN A 61 -4.35 -3.12 -7.17
CA ASN A 61 -4.34 -2.22 -8.33
C ASN A 61 -2.98 -1.50 -8.49
N ALA A 62 -2.41 -0.99 -7.39
CA ALA A 62 -1.12 -0.30 -7.45
C ALA A 62 0.04 -1.25 -7.83
N LEU A 63 0.00 -2.51 -7.39
CA LEU A 63 0.98 -3.51 -7.77
C LEU A 63 0.84 -3.91 -9.24
N GLU A 64 -0.38 -4.08 -9.75
CA GLU A 64 -0.65 -4.32 -11.17
C GLU A 64 -0.08 -3.18 -12.04
N ASP A 65 -0.32 -1.93 -11.65
CA ASP A 65 0.22 -0.75 -12.33
C ASP A 65 1.76 -0.72 -12.32
N GLU A 66 2.39 -1.09 -11.20
CA GLU A 66 3.86 -1.10 -11.09
C GLU A 66 4.46 -2.23 -11.93
N VAL A 67 3.84 -3.41 -11.94
CA VAL A 67 4.24 -4.54 -12.80
C VAL A 67 4.14 -4.16 -14.27
N GLU A 68 3.05 -3.50 -14.69
CA GLU A 68 2.87 -3.05 -16.06
C GLU A 68 3.92 -2.00 -16.48
N ARG A 69 4.23 -1.04 -15.59
CA ARG A 69 5.33 -0.08 -15.80
C ARG A 69 6.68 -0.78 -15.95
N LEU A 70 6.96 -1.79 -15.12
CA LEU A 70 8.21 -2.56 -15.19
C LEU A 70 8.29 -3.36 -16.49
N ARG A 71 7.21 -4.02 -16.91
CA ARG A 71 7.13 -4.75 -18.19
C ARG A 71 7.46 -3.85 -19.38
N LYS A 72 6.83 -2.68 -19.47
CA LYS A 72 7.11 -1.68 -20.54
C LYS A 72 8.56 -1.23 -20.54
N ARG A 73 9.14 -1.01 -19.36
CA ARG A 73 10.53 -0.59 -19.20
C ARG A 73 11.51 -1.70 -19.61
N VAL A 74 11.24 -2.95 -19.25
CA VAL A 74 12.02 -4.11 -19.69
C VAL A 74 11.99 -4.23 -21.21
N ALA A 75 10.80 -4.24 -21.83
CA ALA A 75 10.66 -4.31 -23.28
C ALA A 75 11.43 -3.17 -24.00
N SER A 76 11.35 -1.94 -23.46
CA SER A 76 12.09 -0.79 -24.01
C SER A 76 13.61 -0.94 -23.90
N LEU A 77 14.10 -1.61 -22.85
CA LEU A 77 15.52 -1.86 -22.66
C LEU A 77 16.00 -3.01 -23.56
N GLU A 78 15.20 -4.06 -23.71
CA GLU A 78 15.45 -5.16 -24.64
C GLU A 78 15.53 -4.68 -26.09
N ASP A 79 14.59 -3.84 -26.53
CA ASP A 79 14.60 -3.20 -27.85
C ASP A 79 15.86 -2.38 -28.10
N ARG A 80 16.31 -1.62 -27.09
CA ARG A 80 17.53 -0.80 -27.19
C ARG A 80 18.79 -1.66 -27.22
N ALA A 81 18.81 -2.79 -26.53
CA ALA A 81 19.91 -3.73 -26.57
C ALA A 81 20.00 -4.41 -27.94
N HIS A 82 18.88 -4.86 -28.50
CA HIS A 82 18.81 -5.46 -29.83
C HIS A 82 19.24 -4.49 -30.94
N LYS A 83 18.85 -3.21 -30.86
CA LYS A 83 19.25 -2.18 -31.85
C LYS A 83 20.71 -1.75 -31.77
N LYS A 84 21.43 -2.16 -30.72
CA LYS A 84 22.87 -1.86 -30.51
C LYS A 84 23.78 -3.03 -30.86
N SER A 85 23.23 -4.21 -31.14
CA SER A 85 23.93 -5.37 -31.69
C SER A 85 23.85 -5.40 -33.21
#